data_AF-A0A3C0TW48-F1
#
_entry.id   AF-A0A3C0TW48-F1
#
_cell.length_a   1.000
_cell.length_b   1.000
_cell.length_c   1.000
_cell.angle_alpha   90.00
_cell.angle_beta   90.00
_cell.angle_gamma   90.00
#
_symmetry.space_group_name_H-M   'P 1'
#
loop_
_entity.id
_entity.type
_entity.pdbx_description
1 polymer ?
#
loop_
_entity_poly.entity_id
_entity_poly.type
_entity_poly.pdbx_seq_one_letter_code
_entity_poly.pdbx_strand_id
1 'polypeptide(L)'
;FVLYAPDHAGLFARVAGAFASAGASIVDAKIFTTSDGMALDTFLVQDTEGGPLTEEKKLKRLDEILHKTLDGRHHPRRALAAKRKQPKREAAFTVQSQVLFDNEASNTATMIEVTARDRPGLLHDLTWALFENGVSINSA
;
A
#
# COMPACT_ATOMS: atom_id res chain seq x y z
N PHE A 1 6.57 -8.17 7.34
CA PHE A 1 6.43 -8.99 6.12
C PHE A 1 7.59 -8.69 5.20
N VAL A 2 8.18 -9.71 4.60
CA VAL A 2 9.23 -9.55 3.58
C VAL A 2 8.72 -10.16 2.29
N LEU A 3 8.83 -9.43 1.19
CA LEU A 3 8.48 -9.86 -0.15
C LEU A 3 9.75 -9.93 -0.98
N TYR A 4 9.95 -11.07 -1.65
CA TYR A 4 11.01 -11.27 -2.63
C TYR A 4 10.42 -11.86 -3.91
N ALA A 5 10.43 -11.08 -5.00
CA ALA A 5 9.78 -11.44 -6.26
C ALA A 5 10.41 -10.66 -7.43
N PRO A 6 10.22 -11.07 -8.69
CA PRO A 6 10.60 -10.26 -9.84
C PRO A 6 9.93 -8.87 -9.77
N ASP A 7 10.72 -7.82 -9.91
CA ASP A 7 10.19 -6.46 -9.88
C ASP A 7 9.46 -6.14 -11.19
N HIS A 8 8.33 -5.47 -11.07
CA HIS A 8 7.56 -5.01 -12.21
C HIS A 8 6.69 -3.82 -11.82
N ALA A 9 6.35 -2.99 -12.81
CA ALA A 9 5.53 -1.81 -12.60
C ALA A 9 4.22 -2.16 -11.86
N GLY A 10 3.93 -1.39 -10.80
CA GLY A 10 2.74 -1.55 -9.97
C GLY A 10 2.78 -2.67 -8.92
N LEU A 11 3.91 -3.36 -8.73
CA LEU A 11 4.07 -4.40 -7.70
C LEU A 11 3.72 -3.86 -6.29
N PHE A 12 4.35 -2.77 -5.87
CA PHE A 12 4.09 -2.16 -4.57
C PHE A 12 2.62 -1.76 -4.40
N ALA A 13 2.00 -1.17 -5.43
CA ALA A 13 0.59 -0.79 -5.39
C ALA A 13 -0.34 -2.00 -5.20
N ARG A 14 -0.03 -3.14 -5.85
CA ARG A 14 -0.77 -4.40 -5.67
C ARG A 14 -0.62 -4.93 -4.24
N VAL A 15 0.60 -4.95 -3.72
CA VAL A 15 0.90 -5.42 -2.35
C VAL A 15 0.21 -4.54 -1.30
N ALA A 16 0.31 -3.22 -1.41
CA ALA A 16 -0.39 -2.29 -0.52
C ALA A 16 -1.91 -2.50 -0.55
N GLY A 17 -2.47 -2.76 -1.74
CA GLY A 17 -3.88 -3.12 -1.91
C GLY A 17 -4.24 -4.46 -1.25
N ALA A 18 -3.37 -5.47 -1.37
CA ALA A 18 -3.57 -6.78 -0.75
C ALA A 18 -3.70 -6.65 0.77
N PHE A 19 -2.73 -5.99 1.42
CA PHE A 19 -2.76 -5.73 2.87
C PHE A 19 -4.02 -4.99 3.29
N ALA A 20 -4.35 -3.89 2.61
CA ALA A 20 -5.55 -3.11 2.93
C ALA A 20 -6.84 -3.93 2.76
N SER A 21 -6.93 -4.76 1.71
CA SER A 21 -8.12 -5.59 1.47
C SER A 21 -8.26 -6.74 2.48
N ALA A 22 -7.13 -7.23 2.99
CA ALA A 22 -7.03 -8.22 4.06
C ALA A 22 -7.33 -7.65 5.46
N GLY A 23 -7.33 -6.32 5.61
CA GLY A 23 -7.59 -5.66 6.90
C GLY A 23 -6.32 -5.40 7.71
N ALA A 24 -5.18 -5.23 7.05
CA ALA A 24 -3.96 -4.71 7.66
C ALA A 24 -3.68 -3.29 7.17
N SER A 25 -2.99 -2.52 8.01
CA SER A 25 -2.44 -1.21 7.69
C SER A 25 -0.92 -1.28 7.64
N ILE A 26 -0.30 -0.63 6.66
CA ILE A 26 1.16 -0.51 6.57
C ILE A 26 1.56 0.71 7.41
N VAL A 27 2.46 0.51 8.36
CA VAL A 27 3.07 1.56 9.19
C VAL A 27 4.31 2.11 8.52
N ASP A 28 5.15 1.21 8.02
CA ASP A 28 6.41 1.53 7.36
C ASP A 28 6.65 0.51 6.23
N ALA A 29 7.27 0.97 5.16
CA ALA A 29 7.64 0.14 4.03
C ALA A 29 8.97 0.59 3.45
N LYS A 30 9.85 -0.39 3.24
CA LYS A 30 11.13 -0.21 2.54
C LYS A 30 11.08 -1.01 1.26
N ILE A 31 11.20 -0.31 0.13
CA ILE A 31 11.02 -0.84 -1.22
C ILE A 31 12.35 -0.75 -1.95
N PHE A 32 12.88 -1.91 -2.36
CA PHE A 32 14.20 -2.01 -2.96
C PHE A 32 14.18 -2.89 -4.20
N THR A 33 14.68 -2.36 -5.31
CA THR A 33 14.98 -3.16 -6.50
C THR A 33 16.46 -3.53 -6.48
N THR A 34 16.72 -4.84 -6.47
CA THR A 34 18.05 -5.44 -6.58
C THR A 34 18.61 -5.30 -8.00
N SER A 35 19.92 -5.42 -8.15
CA SER A 35 20.60 -5.28 -9.45
C SER A 35 20.20 -6.33 -10.49
N ASP A 36 19.72 -7.48 -10.06
CA ASP A 36 19.21 -8.57 -10.91
C ASP A 36 17.70 -8.46 -11.21
N GLY A 37 17.07 -7.33 -10.86
CA GLY A 37 15.68 -7.03 -11.21
C GLY A 37 14.64 -7.66 -10.30
N MET A 38 15.03 -8.04 -9.08
CA MET A 38 14.12 -8.54 -8.05
C MET A 38 13.75 -7.42 -7.08
N ALA A 39 12.50 -7.40 -6.63
CA ALA A 39 12.05 -6.58 -5.51
C ALA A 39 12.38 -7.29 -4.18
N LEU A 40 12.95 -6.55 -3.22
CA LEU A 40 13.19 -6.96 -1.84
C LEU A 40 12.52 -5.96 -0.91
N ASP A 41 11.23 -6.16 -0.66
CA ASP A 41 10.41 -5.20 0.06
C ASP A 41 10.15 -5.66 1.49
N THR A 42 10.31 -4.76 2.45
CA THR A 42 9.99 -5.00 3.86
C THR A 42 8.85 -4.12 4.30
N PHE A 43 7.84 -4.71 4.95
CA PHE A 43 6.65 -4.02 5.43
C PHE A 43 6.46 -4.25 6.92
N LEU A 44 6.37 -3.17 7.69
CA LEU A 44 5.83 -3.17 9.03
C LEU A 44 4.31 -2.97 8.94
N VAL A 45 3.54 -3.91 9.46
CA VAL A 45 2.08 -3.88 9.37
C VAL A 45 1.43 -4.04 10.75
N GLN A 46 0.26 -3.46 10.87
CA GLN A 46 -0.61 -3.53 12.04
C GLN A 46 -2.04 -3.85 11.61
N ASP A 47 -2.93 -4.09 12.57
CA ASP A 47 -4.36 -4.18 12.27
C ASP A 47 -4.97 -2.79 11.98
N THR A 48 -6.26 -2.75 11.64
CA THR A 48 -6.95 -1.49 11.33
C THR A 48 -7.23 -0.59 12.53
N GLU A 49 -7.04 -1.09 13.75
CA GLU A 49 -7.24 -0.36 15.00
C GLU A 49 -5.92 0.16 15.58
N GLY A 50 -4.79 -0.09 14.90
CA GLY A 50 -3.45 0.29 15.35
C GLY A 50 -2.81 -0.73 16.30
N GLY A 51 -3.45 -1.89 16.49
CA GLY A 51 -2.96 -2.99 17.30
C GLY A 51 -2.00 -3.91 16.54
N PRO A 52 -1.20 -4.70 17.27
CA PRO A 52 -0.31 -5.67 16.65
C PRO A 52 -1.11 -6.78 15.96
N LEU A 53 -0.74 -7.11 14.72
CA LEU A 53 -1.39 -8.16 13.94
C LEU A 53 -0.84 -9.54 14.36
N THR A 54 -1.34 -10.11 15.46
CA THR A 54 -0.82 -11.37 16.03
C THR A 54 -1.74 -12.58 15.83
N GLU A 55 -3.02 -12.36 15.53
CA GLU A 55 -3.97 -13.44 15.35
C GLU A 55 -3.65 -14.30 14.12
N GLU A 56 -3.42 -15.60 14.33
CA GLU A 56 -3.04 -16.54 13.28
C GLU A 56 -4.03 -16.56 12.10
N LYS A 57 -5.34 -16.44 12.37
CA LYS A 57 -6.37 -16.36 11.32
C LYS A 57 -6.21 -15.12 10.44
N LYS A 58 -5.88 -13.96 11.04
CA LYS A 58 -5.65 -12.72 10.29
C LYS A 58 -4.38 -12.82 9.45
N LEU A 59 -3.31 -13.39 10.02
CA LEU A 59 -2.05 -13.63 9.32
C LEU A 59 -2.22 -14.59 8.12
N LYS A 60 -2.91 -15.73 8.29
CA LYS A 60 -3.22 -16.66 7.19
C LYS A 60 -4.03 -15.98 6.09
N ARG A 61 -5.07 -15.22 6.47
CA ARG A 61 -5.89 -14.48 5.50
C ARG A 61 -5.06 -13.47 4.71
N LEU A 62 -4.15 -12.77 5.38
CA LEU A 62 -3.26 -11.79 4.76
C LEU A 62 -2.35 -12.46 3.72
N ASP A 63 -1.72 -13.57 4.11
CA ASP A 63 -0.87 -14.38 3.25
C ASP A 63 -1.62 -14.92 2.02
N GLU A 64 -2.82 -15.48 2.21
CA GLU A 64 -3.66 -15.97 1.12
C GLU A 64 -4.05 -14.86 0.13
N ILE A 65 -4.42 -13.68 0.65
CA ILE A 65 -4.80 -12.54 -0.19
C ILE A 65 -3.59 -12.01 -0.95
N LEU A 66 -2.42 -11.97 -0.32
CA LEU A 66 -1.18 -11.55 -0.97
C LEU A 66 -0.85 -12.47 -2.16
N HIS A 67 -0.80 -13.79 -1.94
CA HIS A 67 -0.57 -14.77 -3.00
C HIS A 67 -1.60 -14.67 -4.13
N LYS A 68 -2.90 -14.63 -3.81
CA LYS A 68 -3.94 -14.46 -4.82
C LYS A 68 -3.80 -13.15 -5.60
N THR A 69 -3.33 -12.08 -4.96
CA THR A 69 -3.11 -10.80 -5.63
C THR A 69 -1.94 -10.87 -6.60
N LEU A 70 -0.83 -11.46 -6.18
CA LEU A 70 0.37 -11.63 -7.01
C LEU A 70 0.11 -12.58 -8.20
N ASP A 71 -0.72 -13.60 -8.00
CA ASP A 71 -1.18 -14.50 -9.07
C ASP A 71 -2.26 -13.89 -9.99
N GLY A 72 -2.69 -12.65 -9.73
CA GLY A 72 -3.77 -11.99 -10.49
C GLY A 72 -5.18 -12.56 -10.24
N ARG A 73 -5.35 -13.43 -9.24
CA ARG A 73 -6.63 -14.04 -8.83
C ARG A 73 -7.45 -13.18 -7.87
N HIS A 74 -6.83 -12.16 -7.27
CA HIS A 74 -7.48 -11.14 -6.44
C HIS A 74 -7.19 -9.75 -6.99
N HIS A 75 -8.20 -8.87 -6.97
CA HIS A 75 -8.09 -7.51 -7.49
C HIS A 75 -8.37 -6.49 -6.37
N PRO A 76 -7.32 -6.00 -5.68
CA PRO A 76 -7.46 -5.12 -4.53
C PRO A 76 -8.32 -3.88 -4.77
N ARG A 77 -8.19 -3.20 -5.92
CA ARG A 77 -9.03 -2.03 -6.28
C ARG A 77 -10.52 -2.34 -6.15
N ARG A 78 -10.96 -3.48 -6.71
CA ARG A 78 -12.37 -3.90 -6.68
C ARG A 78 -12.82 -4.24 -5.26
N ALA A 79 -12.00 -4.99 -4.52
CA ALA A 79 -12.30 -5.37 -3.15
C ALA A 79 -12.41 -4.15 -2.21
N LEU A 80 -11.51 -3.18 -2.35
CA LEU A 80 -11.50 -1.95 -1.57
C LEU A 80 -12.68 -1.03 -1.93
N ALA A 81 -13.00 -0.90 -3.22
CA ALA A 81 -14.17 -0.14 -3.67
C ALA A 81 -15.48 -0.71 -3.10
N ALA A 82 -15.63 -2.03 -3.04
CA ALA A 82 -16.80 -2.67 -2.44
C ALA A 82 -16.94 -2.35 -0.94
N LYS A 83 -15.83 -2.32 -0.19
CA LYS A 83 -15.85 -1.94 1.23
C LYS A 83 -16.20 -0.48 1.47
N ARG A 84 -15.81 0.44 0.57
CA ARG A 84 -16.12 1.88 0.69
C ARG A 84 -17.60 2.20 0.51
N LYS A 85 -18.35 1.37 -0.23
CA LYS A 85 -19.80 1.55 -0.42
C LYS A 85 -20.63 1.27 0.82
N GLN A 86 -20.04 0.70 1.88
CA GLN A 86 -20.73 0.53 3.15
C GLN A 86 -20.82 1.90 3.84
N PRO A 87 -22.03 2.38 4.18
CA PRO A 87 -22.22 3.68 4.78
C PRO A 87 -21.49 3.72 6.13
N LYS A 88 -20.41 4.48 6.21
CA LYS A 88 -19.82 4.88 7.48
C LYS A 88 -20.60 6.11 7.96
N ARG A 89 -21.03 6.10 9.23
CA ARG A 89 -21.50 7.33 9.90
C ARG A 89 -20.42 8.40 9.68
N GLU A 90 -20.77 9.44 8.95
CA GLU A 90 -19.82 10.47 8.50
C GLU A 90 -19.20 11.17 9.71
N ALA A 91 -17.88 11.33 9.67
CA ALA A 91 -17.12 12.06 10.69
C ALA A 91 -17.39 13.58 10.55
N ALA A 92 -17.63 14.26 11.68
CA ALA A 92 -18.09 15.64 11.78
C ALA A 92 -17.13 16.75 11.30
N PHE A 93 -16.01 16.41 10.65
CA PHE A 93 -14.99 17.37 10.22
C PHE A 93 -14.57 17.07 8.79
N THR A 94 -13.99 18.03 8.07
CA THR A 94 -13.40 17.84 6.74
C THR A 94 -11.89 17.98 6.88
N VAL A 95 -11.13 16.96 6.45
CA VAL A 95 -9.66 17.05 6.37
C VAL A 95 -9.31 17.38 4.92
N GLN A 96 -8.70 18.55 4.70
CA GLN A 96 -8.19 18.93 3.39
C GLN A 96 -6.94 18.10 3.09
N SER A 97 -6.95 17.35 1.98
CA SER A 97 -5.77 16.62 1.52
C SER A 97 -4.72 17.59 0.97
N GLN A 98 -3.45 17.39 1.35
CA GLN A 98 -2.31 18.16 0.88
C GLN A 98 -1.27 17.21 0.28
N VAL A 99 -0.65 17.63 -0.81
CA VAL A 99 0.44 16.91 -1.47
C VAL A 99 1.58 17.90 -1.68
N LEU A 100 2.74 17.59 -1.13
CA LEU A 100 3.97 18.37 -1.27
C LEU A 100 4.95 17.56 -2.12
N PHE A 101 5.63 18.25 -3.03
CA PHE A 101 6.69 17.71 -3.86
C PHE A 101 7.99 18.42 -3.50
N ASP A 102 8.99 17.65 -3.10
CA ASP A 102 10.33 18.14 -2.79
C ASP A 102 11.34 17.44 -3.70
N ASN A 103 11.83 18.20 -4.68
CA ASN A 103 12.84 17.74 -5.65
C ASN A 103 14.28 18.01 -5.17
N GLU A 104 14.46 18.71 -4.05
CA GLU A 104 15.77 19.00 -3.47
C GLU A 104 16.17 17.93 -2.43
N ALA A 105 15.19 17.22 -1.86
CA ALA A 105 15.41 16.13 -0.91
C ALA A 105 16.18 14.93 -1.48
N SER A 106 16.26 14.77 -2.81
CA SER A 106 17.05 13.72 -3.47
C SER A 106 17.56 14.17 -4.83
N ASN A 107 18.80 13.77 -5.15
CA ASN A 107 19.40 14.05 -6.46
C ASN A 107 18.86 13.15 -7.58
N THR A 108 18.11 12.10 -7.24
CA THR A 108 17.70 11.05 -8.20
C THR A 108 16.20 10.76 -8.18
N ALA A 109 15.45 11.37 -7.26
CA ALA A 109 14.01 11.14 -7.12
C ALA A 109 13.29 12.39 -6.58
N THR A 110 11.99 12.45 -6.84
CA THR A 110 11.09 13.43 -6.20
C THR A 110 10.56 12.85 -4.89
N MET A 111 10.75 13.54 -3.78
CA MET A 111 10.06 13.22 -2.53
C MET A 111 8.62 13.72 -2.61
N ILE A 112 7.65 12.84 -2.34
CA ILE A 112 6.23 13.19 -2.34
C ILE A 112 5.71 12.95 -0.93
N GLU A 113 5.32 14.02 -0.24
CA GLU A 113 4.64 13.93 1.06
C GLU A 113 3.14 14.14 0.86
N VAL A 114 2.34 13.22 1.40
CA VAL A 114 0.88 13.28 1.29
C VAL A 114 0.27 13.28 2.69
N THR A 115 -0.40 14.38 3.04
CA THR A 115 -1.23 14.47 4.24
C THR A 115 -2.70 14.38 3.84
N ALA A 116 -3.41 13.37 4.34
CA ALA A 116 -4.81 13.17 4.04
C ALA A 116 -5.54 12.46 5.19
N ARG A 117 -6.87 12.46 5.15
CA ARG A 117 -7.66 11.59 6.03
C ARG A 117 -7.31 10.14 5.78
N ASP A 118 -6.91 9.44 6.83
CA ASP A 118 -6.66 8.02 6.75
C ASP A 118 -7.95 7.23 6.46
N ARG A 119 -7.80 6.20 5.64
CA ARG A 119 -8.86 5.26 5.28
C ARG A 119 -8.26 3.97 4.72
N PRO A 120 -8.97 2.83 4.86
CA PRO A 120 -8.58 1.59 4.21
C PRO A 120 -8.32 1.76 2.71
N GLY A 121 -7.09 1.42 2.31
CA GLY A 121 -6.62 1.50 0.94
C GLY A 121 -6.21 2.89 0.47
N LEU A 122 -5.96 3.86 1.37
CA LEU A 122 -5.39 5.15 0.97
C LEU A 122 -4.04 4.97 0.27
N LEU A 123 -3.09 4.26 0.90
CA LEU A 123 -1.77 3.99 0.31
C LEU A 123 -1.87 3.25 -1.03
N HIS A 124 -2.77 2.28 -1.13
CA HIS A 124 -3.05 1.61 -2.41
C HIS A 124 -3.48 2.59 -3.50
N ASP A 125 -4.39 3.51 -3.21
CA ASP A 125 -4.85 4.48 -4.21
C ASP A 125 -3.75 5.45 -4.62
N LEU A 126 -2.93 5.91 -3.68
CA LEU A 126 -1.80 6.82 -3.96
C LEU A 126 -0.76 6.14 -4.85
N THR A 127 -0.31 4.96 -4.46
CA THR A 127 0.69 4.17 -5.21
C THR A 127 0.16 3.72 -6.57
N TRP A 128 -1.14 3.43 -6.66
CA TRP A 128 -1.78 3.10 -7.92
C TRP A 128 -1.87 4.30 -8.86
N ALA A 129 -2.19 5.49 -8.33
CA ALA A 129 -2.20 6.72 -9.12
C ALA A 129 -0.81 7.04 -9.68
N LEU A 130 0.24 6.87 -8.88
CA LEU A 130 1.63 7.02 -9.34
C LEU A 130 1.96 6.01 -10.44
N PHE A 131 1.60 4.75 -10.25
CA PHE A 131 1.76 3.70 -11.27
C PHE A 131 1.02 4.00 -12.58
N GLU A 132 -0.24 4.46 -12.53
CA GLU A 132 -1.01 4.83 -13.73
C GLU A 132 -0.36 6.01 -14.50
N ASN A 133 0.46 6.82 -13.82
CA ASN A 133 1.23 7.91 -14.43
C ASN A 133 2.67 7.51 -14.80
N GLY A 134 3.02 6.22 -14.73
CA GLY A 134 4.35 5.72 -15.09
C GLY A 134 5.46 6.08 -14.09
N VAL A 135 5.10 6.46 -12.87
CA VAL A 135 6.06 6.78 -11.80
C VAL A 135 6.42 5.52 -11.02
N SER A 136 7.71 5.26 -10.88
CA SER A 136 8.25 4.20 -10.02
C SER A 136 8.51 4.73 -8.62
N ILE A 137 8.35 3.87 -7.61
CA ILE A 137 8.53 4.21 -6.19
C ILE A 137 9.74 3.46 -5.68
N ASN A 138 10.69 4.21 -5.10
CA ASN A 138 11.86 3.66 -4.43
C ASN A 138 11.88 4.17 -2.98
N SER A 139 12.32 3.32 -2.04
CA SER A 139 12.69 3.81 -0.71
C SER A 139 14.06 4.48 -0.77
N ALA A 140 14.24 5.52 0.03
CA ALA A 140 15.56 6.01 0.40
C ALA A 140 16.25 5.04 1.39
#